data_AF-A0A1I1IRI0-F1
#
_entry.id   AF-A0A1I1IRI0-F1
#
_cell.length_a   1.000
_cell.length_b   1.000
_cell.length_c   1.000
_cell.angle_alpha   90.00
_cell.angle_beta   90.00
_cell.angle_gamma   90.00
#
_symmetry.space_group_name_H-M   'P 1'
#
loop_
_entity.id
_entity.type
_entity.pdbx_description
1 polymer ?
#
loop_
_entity_poly.entity_id
_entity_poly.type
_entity_poly.pdbx_seq_one_letter_code
_entity_poly.pdbx_strand_id
1 'polypeptide(L)'
;MDTFILASLLLAGIYIIRSRQQRQRMALLGAHLQKYHIEKLMERLHLGYMEALGEADPARREQRWQALSATEATLSEQFNRFATEFAKVEEAQALASKLPLALPFAEKLFPSATFDMRKLLAVHARSISQTAQNSANLNLKRKAFTMSAELFLMQHSCHWFCKSKTTASARMMARNQTSHAQLLASVSPGTRDAYCQLMVD
;
A
#
# COMPACT_ATOMS: atom_id res chain seq x y z
N MET A 1 28.03 -10.30 -34.61
CA MET A 1 26.74 -10.94 -34.32
C MET A 1 26.73 -11.58 -32.93
N ASP A 2 27.86 -12.13 -32.46
CA ASP A 2 27.97 -12.80 -31.16
C ASP A 2 27.69 -11.89 -29.95
N THR A 3 28.07 -10.61 -30.00
CA THR A 3 27.79 -9.64 -28.93
C THR A 3 26.30 -9.31 -28.77
N PHE A 4 25.57 -9.19 -29.88
CA PHE A 4 24.13 -8.95 -29.87
C PHE A 4 23.36 -10.17 -29.35
N ILE A 5 23.78 -11.38 -29.75
CA ILE A 5 23.19 -12.62 -29.26
C ILE A 5 23.45 -12.78 -27.75
N LEU A 6 24.69 -12.54 -27.30
CA LEU A 6 25.05 -12.60 -25.89
C LEU A 6 24.27 -11.56 -25.07
N ALA A 7 24.18 -10.32 -25.54
CA ALA A 7 23.39 -9.27 -24.89
C ALA A 7 21.90 -9.64 -24.81
N SER A 8 21.35 -10.22 -25.87
CA SER A 8 19.95 -10.66 -25.92
C SER A 8 19.67 -11.79 -24.93
N LEU A 9 20.56 -12.79 -24.86
CA LEU A 9 20.47 -13.88 -23.88
C LEU A 9 20.57 -13.37 -22.44
N LEU A 10 21.47 -12.42 -22.19
CA LEU A 10 21.62 -11.80 -20.87
C LEU A 10 20.36 -11.02 -20.46
N LEU A 11 19.79 -10.21 -21.36
CA LEU A 11 18.54 -9.49 -21.12
C LEU A 11 17.37 -10.45 -20.88
N ALA A 12 17.28 -11.54 -21.65
CA ALA A 12 16.27 -12.58 -21.45
C ALA A 12 16.40 -13.25 -20.08
N GLY A 13 17.63 -13.58 -19.67
CA GLY A 13 17.92 -14.15 -18.35
C GLY A 13 17.48 -13.22 -17.20
N ILE A 14 17.87 -11.94 -17.27
CA ILE A 14 17.46 -10.91 -16.30
C ILE A 14 15.93 -10.81 -16.24
N TYR A 15 15.26 -10.79 -17.38
CA TYR A 15 13.80 -10.70 -17.47
C TYR A 15 13.12 -11.91 -16.81
N ILE A 16 13.59 -13.14 -17.09
CA ILE A 16 13.03 -14.37 -16.52
C ILE A 16 13.18 -14.39 -15.00
N ILE A 17 14.37 -14.06 -14.47
CA ILE A 17 14.61 -14.05 -13.02
C ILE A 17 13.71 -13.01 -12.33
N ARG A 18 13.68 -11.78 -12.86
CA ARG A 18 12.80 -10.72 -12.35
C ARG A 18 11.33 -11.15 -12.36
N SER A 19 10.87 -11.79 -13.43
CA SER A 19 9.49 -12.25 -13.58
C SER A 19 9.13 -13.32 -12.54
N ARG A 20 10.04 -14.25 -12.24
CA ARG A 20 9.86 -15.25 -11.18
C ARG A 20 9.78 -14.61 -9.79
N GLN A 21 10.70 -13.69 -9.46
CA GLN A 21 10.67 -12.98 -8.17
C GLN A 21 9.40 -12.15 -7.98
N GLN A 22 8.93 -11.48 -9.05
CA GLN A 22 7.67 -10.74 -9.03
C GLN A 22 6.49 -11.68 -8.76
N ARG A 23 6.40 -12.83 -9.46
CA ARG A 23 5.33 -13.81 -9.22
C ARG A 23 5.35 -14.37 -7.80
N GLN A 24 6.53 -14.64 -7.24
CA GLN A 24 6.68 -15.09 -5.85
C GLN A 24 6.14 -14.05 -4.86
N ARG A 25 6.51 -12.77 -5.01
CA ARG A 25 6.02 -11.69 -4.14
C ARG A 25 4.51 -11.48 -4.27
N MET A 26 3.98 -11.54 -5.49
CA MET A 26 2.53 -11.48 -5.73
C MET A 26 1.79 -12.66 -5.09
N ALA A 27 2.32 -13.88 -5.21
CA ALA A 27 1.73 -15.07 -4.60
C ALA A 27 1.78 -15.00 -3.06
N LEU A 28 2.92 -14.56 -2.51
CA LEU A 28 3.13 -14.40 -1.07
C LEU A 28 2.14 -13.36 -0.49
N LEU A 29 2.16 -12.13 -1.01
CA LEU A 29 1.26 -11.08 -0.54
C LEU A 29 -0.21 -11.47 -0.75
N GLY A 30 -0.54 -12.02 -1.92
CA GLY A 30 -1.88 -12.48 -2.25
C GLY A 30 -2.38 -13.59 -1.31
N ALA A 31 -1.54 -14.55 -0.95
CA ALA A 31 -1.90 -15.65 -0.06
C ALA A 31 -2.29 -15.19 1.35
N HIS A 32 -1.67 -14.12 1.84
CA HIS A 32 -2.04 -13.50 3.11
C HIS A 32 -3.26 -12.58 2.97
N LEU A 33 -3.32 -11.77 1.90
CA LEU A 33 -4.37 -10.77 1.70
C LEU A 33 -5.74 -11.40 1.41
N GLN A 34 -5.80 -12.49 0.63
CA GLN A 34 -7.04 -13.14 0.21
C GLN A 34 -7.90 -13.69 1.36
N LYS A 35 -7.33 -13.83 2.55
CA LYS A 35 -8.04 -14.27 3.77
C LYS A 35 -8.99 -13.19 4.31
N TYR A 36 -8.90 -11.97 3.78
CA TYR A 36 -9.63 -10.79 4.24
C TYR A 36 -10.42 -10.14 3.11
N HIS A 37 -11.30 -9.20 3.47
CA HIS A 37 -12.13 -8.44 2.54
C HIS A 37 -11.68 -6.97 2.42
N ILE A 38 -10.39 -6.71 2.64
CA ILE A 38 -9.81 -5.36 2.65
C ILE A 38 -10.17 -4.60 1.37
N GLU A 39 -10.01 -5.19 0.18
CA GLU A 39 -10.33 -4.51 -1.09
C GLU A 39 -11.81 -4.12 -1.19
N LYS A 40 -12.73 -5.01 -0.82
CA LYS A 40 -14.18 -4.73 -0.84
C LYS A 40 -14.57 -3.66 0.17
N LEU A 41 -13.96 -3.70 1.36
CA LEU A 41 -14.20 -2.69 2.41
C LEU A 41 -13.67 -1.32 1.98
N MET A 42 -12.50 -1.28 1.34
CA MET A 42 -11.94 -0.05 0.78
C MET A 42 -12.83 0.56 -0.30
N GLU A 43 -13.33 -0.26 -1.23
CA GLU A 43 -14.26 0.18 -2.28
C GLU A 43 -15.54 0.76 -1.66
N ARG A 44 -16.11 0.07 -0.67
CA ARG A 44 -17.29 0.54 0.06
C ARG A 44 -17.04 1.88 0.78
N LEU A 45 -15.87 2.05 1.41
CA LEU A 45 -15.50 3.32 2.04
C LEU A 45 -15.36 4.43 1.01
N HIS A 46 -14.66 4.17 -0.10
CA HIS A 46 -14.44 5.17 -1.14
C HIS A 46 -15.76 5.70 -1.71
N LEU A 47 -16.66 4.80 -2.12
CA LEU A 47 -17.98 5.16 -2.64
C LEU A 47 -18.82 5.86 -1.56
N GLY A 48 -18.86 5.29 -0.36
CA GLY A 48 -19.68 5.82 0.71
C GLY A 48 -19.23 7.19 1.21
N TYR A 49 -17.93 7.51 1.19
CA TYR A 49 -17.46 8.87 1.49
C TYR A 49 -17.97 9.89 0.47
N MET A 50 -17.94 9.56 -0.82
CA MET A 50 -18.44 10.46 -1.86
C MET A 50 -19.95 10.71 -1.70
N GLU A 51 -20.71 9.65 -1.40
CA GLU A 51 -22.14 9.76 -1.11
C GLU A 51 -22.43 10.58 0.15
N ALA A 52 -21.70 10.34 1.24
CA ALA A 52 -21.89 11.08 2.49
C ALA A 52 -21.53 12.57 2.36
N LEU A 53 -20.54 12.90 1.52
CA LEU A 53 -20.17 14.29 1.22
C LEU A 53 -21.18 15.01 0.33
N GLY A 54 -21.88 14.27 -0.55
CA GLY A 54 -22.90 14.80 -1.44
C GLY A 54 -24.32 14.83 -0.85
N GLU A 55 -24.57 14.16 0.27
CA GLU A 55 -25.90 14.06 0.88
C GLU A 55 -26.35 15.40 1.48
N ALA A 56 -27.47 15.93 1.00
CA ALA A 56 -28.01 17.22 1.42
C ALA A 56 -28.77 17.13 2.75
N ASP A 57 -29.49 16.02 2.97
CA ASP A 57 -30.30 15.81 4.16
C ASP A 57 -29.43 15.46 5.38
N PRO A 58 -29.45 16.27 6.46
CA PRO A 58 -28.64 16.03 7.65
C PRO A 58 -28.89 14.67 8.31
N ALA A 59 -30.13 14.20 8.37
CA ALA A 59 -30.46 12.94 9.03
C ALA A 59 -29.91 11.72 8.25
N ARG A 60 -30.09 11.73 6.93
CA ARG A 60 -29.52 10.70 6.05
C ARG A 60 -27.99 10.75 6.01
N ARG A 61 -27.41 11.96 6.05
CA ARG A 61 -25.96 12.15 6.10
C ARG A 61 -25.37 11.52 7.36
N GLU A 62 -25.99 11.77 8.52
CA GLU A 62 -25.56 11.19 9.80
C GLU A 62 -25.63 9.65 9.77
N GLN A 63 -26.73 9.09 9.27
CA GLN A 63 -26.87 7.64 9.10
C GLN A 63 -25.76 7.03 8.22
N ARG A 64 -25.40 7.70 7.12
CA ARG A 64 -24.30 7.27 6.24
C ARG A 64 -22.96 7.27 6.99
N TRP A 65 -22.66 8.32 7.75
CA TRP A 65 -21.41 8.41 8.52
C TRP A 65 -21.29 7.32 9.59
N GLN A 66 -22.40 6.97 10.25
CA GLN A 66 -22.42 5.86 11.20
C GLN A 66 -22.12 4.51 10.53
N ALA A 67 -22.73 4.25 9.36
CA ALA A 67 -22.45 3.04 8.59
C ALA A 67 -20.99 2.97 8.08
N LEU A 68 -20.40 4.12 7.72
CA LEU A 68 -19.00 4.21 7.32
C LEU A 68 -18.06 3.96 8.49
N SER A 69 -18.36 4.49 9.67
CA SER A 69 -17.56 4.26 10.87
C SER A 69 -17.47 2.77 11.24
N ALA A 70 -18.57 2.03 11.10
CA ALA A 70 -18.57 0.58 11.28
C ALA A 70 -17.72 -0.16 10.22
N THR A 71 -17.73 0.34 8.98
CA THR A 71 -16.92 -0.20 7.87
C THR A 71 -15.43 0.07 8.09
N GLU A 72 -15.06 1.27 8.55
CA GLU A 72 -13.69 1.64 8.93
C GLU A 72 -13.15 0.75 10.06
N ALA A 73 -13.96 0.50 11.09
CA ALA A 73 -13.59 -0.37 12.20
C ALA A 73 -13.32 -1.80 11.73
N THR A 74 -14.21 -2.37 10.91
CA THR A 74 -14.04 -3.71 10.33
C THR A 74 -12.78 -3.79 9.46
N LEU A 75 -12.54 -2.77 8.64
CA LEU A 75 -11.35 -2.70 7.80
C LEU A 75 -10.07 -2.62 8.64
N SER A 76 -10.05 -1.78 9.68
CA SER A 76 -8.93 -1.68 10.60
C SER A 76 -8.64 -3.01 11.28
N GLU A 77 -9.64 -3.72 11.78
CA GLU A 77 -9.47 -5.02 12.43
C GLU A 77 -8.88 -6.05 11.45
N GLN A 78 -9.47 -6.19 10.26
CA GLN A 78 -8.97 -7.14 9.25
C GLN A 78 -7.55 -6.80 8.81
N PHE A 79 -7.24 -5.52 8.63
CA PHE A 79 -5.90 -5.09 8.22
C PHE A 79 -4.86 -5.32 9.32
N ASN A 80 -5.20 -5.11 10.60
CA ASN A 80 -4.31 -5.46 11.72
C ASN A 80 -4.00 -6.95 11.77
N ARG A 81 -5.02 -7.80 11.60
CA ARG A 81 -4.83 -9.26 11.55
C ARG A 81 -3.95 -9.64 10.36
N PHE A 82 -4.18 -9.05 9.20
CA PHE A 82 -3.34 -9.24 8.01
C PHE A 82 -1.88 -8.86 8.27
N ALA A 83 -1.62 -7.67 8.81
CA ALA A 83 -0.27 -7.20 9.12
C ALA A 83 0.43 -8.08 10.17
N THR A 84 -0.31 -8.52 11.19
CA THR A 84 0.20 -9.42 12.25
C THR A 84 0.59 -10.79 11.67
N GLU A 85 -0.22 -11.36 10.79
CA GLU A 85 0.10 -12.62 10.13
C GLU A 85 1.25 -12.47 9.13
N PHE A 86 1.34 -11.36 8.41
CA PHE A 86 2.43 -11.09 7.47
C PHE A 86 3.76 -10.81 8.19
N ALA A 87 3.73 -10.28 9.42
CA ALA A 87 4.93 -10.05 10.22
C ALA A 87 5.73 -11.34 10.52
N LYS A 88 5.09 -12.51 10.41
CA LYS A 88 5.72 -13.84 10.58
C LYS A 88 6.47 -14.34 9.34
N VAL A 89 6.39 -13.61 8.22
CA VAL A 89 7.11 -13.95 6.99
C VAL A 89 8.63 -13.81 7.22
N GLU A 90 9.39 -14.74 6.66
CA GLU A 90 10.85 -14.71 6.65
C GLU A 90 11.36 -13.39 6.04
N GLU A 91 12.32 -12.75 6.71
CA GLU A 91 12.82 -11.42 6.32
C GLU A 91 13.28 -11.36 4.87
N ALA A 92 14.05 -12.36 4.45
CA ALA A 92 14.58 -12.45 3.09
C ALA A 92 13.47 -12.48 2.01
N GLN A 93 12.26 -12.92 2.35
CA GLN A 93 11.11 -12.96 1.44
C GLN A 93 10.28 -11.66 1.48
N ALA A 94 10.42 -10.86 2.54
CA ALA A 94 9.70 -9.61 2.74
C ALA A 94 10.48 -8.36 2.28
N LEU A 95 11.76 -8.50 1.90
CA LEU A 95 12.53 -7.41 1.33
C LEU A 95 12.12 -7.09 -0.10
N ALA A 96 12.04 -5.80 -0.43
CA ALA A 96 11.83 -5.32 -1.79
C ALA A 96 12.73 -4.12 -2.11
N SER A 97 13.09 -3.97 -3.38
CA SER A 97 13.97 -2.90 -3.84
C SER A 97 13.31 -1.52 -3.77
N LYS A 98 14.06 -0.54 -3.25
CA LYS A 98 13.73 0.89 -3.28
C LYS A 98 13.97 1.51 -4.66
N LEU A 99 14.71 0.84 -5.54
CA LEU A 99 15.08 1.36 -6.85
C LEU A 99 13.86 1.52 -7.77
N PRO A 100 13.88 2.49 -8.71
CA PRO A 100 12.75 2.72 -9.61
C PRO A 100 12.39 1.50 -10.47
N LEU A 101 13.41 0.77 -10.90
CA LEU A 101 13.30 -0.45 -11.70
C LEU A 101 13.60 -1.67 -10.83
N ALA A 102 12.83 -2.74 -11.05
CA ALA A 102 13.11 -4.02 -10.41
C ALA A 102 14.36 -4.64 -11.05
N LEU A 103 15.47 -4.62 -10.29
CA LEU A 103 16.71 -5.31 -10.62
C LEU A 103 16.73 -6.69 -9.94
N PRO A 104 17.09 -7.78 -10.63
CA PRO A 104 17.32 -9.06 -9.99
C PRO A 104 18.39 -8.96 -8.91
N PHE A 105 18.19 -9.66 -7.79
CA PHE A 105 19.14 -9.72 -6.67
C PHE A 105 19.47 -8.37 -6.03
N ALA A 106 18.63 -7.34 -6.22
CA ALA A 106 18.84 -6.03 -5.62
C ALA A 106 19.01 -6.10 -4.09
N GLU A 107 18.32 -7.04 -3.46
CA GLU A 107 18.40 -7.34 -2.03
C GLU A 107 19.78 -7.85 -1.58
N LYS A 108 20.53 -8.51 -2.46
CA LYS A 108 21.88 -9.01 -2.17
C LYS A 108 22.96 -8.01 -2.58
N LEU A 109 22.75 -7.33 -3.71
CA LEU A 109 23.74 -6.42 -4.31
C LEU A 109 23.69 -5.00 -3.72
N PHE A 110 22.49 -4.56 -3.30
CA PHE A 110 22.23 -3.22 -2.79
C PHE A 110 21.33 -3.30 -1.55
N PRO A 111 21.81 -3.88 -0.44
CA PRO A 111 21.00 -4.07 0.77
C PRO A 111 20.44 -2.74 1.31
N SER A 112 21.23 -1.66 1.25
CA SER A 112 20.78 -0.29 1.62
C SER A 112 19.73 0.31 0.68
N ALA A 113 19.49 -0.30 -0.48
CA ALA A 113 18.45 0.07 -1.43
C ALA A 113 17.25 -0.90 -1.35
N THR A 114 16.96 -1.43 -0.17
CA THR A 114 15.75 -2.24 0.09
C THR A 114 14.91 -1.68 1.24
N PHE A 115 13.67 -2.12 1.32
CA PHE A 115 12.80 -1.90 2.48
C PHE A 115 12.14 -3.23 2.88
N ASP A 116 11.75 -3.33 4.15
CA ASP A 116 11.05 -4.48 4.70
C ASP A 116 9.53 -4.26 4.69
N MET A 117 8.82 -5.08 3.92
CA MET A 117 7.37 -4.99 3.80
C MET A 117 6.63 -5.27 5.11
N ARG A 118 7.20 -6.06 6.03
CA ARG A 118 6.60 -6.32 7.36
C ARG A 118 6.50 -5.03 8.16
N LYS A 119 7.59 -4.25 8.18
CA LYS A 119 7.63 -2.94 8.85
C LYS A 119 6.67 -1.95 8.20
N LEU A 120 6.62 -1.95 6.86
CA LEU A 120 5.74 -1.04 6.13
C LEU A 120 4.25 -1.35 6.36
N LEU A 121 3.87 -2.63 6.41
CA LEU A 121 2.50 -3.05 6.77
C LEU A 121 2.15 -2.69 8.21
N ALA A 122 3.10 -2.76 9.15
CA ALA A 122 2.88 -2.31 10.52
C ALA A 122 2.59 -0.79 10.59
N VAL A 123 3.28 0.03 9.80
CA VAL A 123 3.00 1.47 9.68
C VAL A 123 1.57 1.69 9.18
N HIS A 124 1.16 1.00 8.10
CA HIS A 124 -0.20 1.11 7.55
C HIS A 124 -1.27 0.62 8.54
N ALA A 125 -1.02 -0.47 9.26
CA ALA A 125 -1.98 -1.00 10.23
C ALA A 125 -2.20 -0.02 11.38
N ARG A 126 -1.12 0.59 11.88
CA ARG A 126 -1.21 1.65 12.89
C ARG A 126 -1.99 2.85 12.38
N SER A 127 -1.67 3.35 11.18
CA SER A 127 -2.29 4.57 10.65
C SER A 127 -3.77 4.41 10.34
N ILE A 128 -4.16 3.26 9.76
CA ILE A 128 -5.57 2.90 9.52
C ILE A 128 -6.32 2.83 10.85
N SER A 129 -5.73 2.22 11.89
CA SER A 129 -6.37 2.10 13.20
C SER A 129 -6.58 3.45 13.88
N GLN A 130 -5.55 4.29 13.90
CA GLN A 130 -5.63 5.64 14.47
C GLN A 130 -6.64 6.50 13.72
N THR A 131 -6.71 6.38 12.39
CA THR A 131 -7.68 7.13 11.59
C THR A 131 -9.10 6.63 11.81
N ALA A 132 -9.33 5.31 11.88
CA ALA A 132 -10.65 4.73 12.17
C ALA A 132 -11.17 5.16 13.55
N GLN A 133 -10.30 5.14 14.56
CA GLN A 133 -10.58 5.62 15.92
C GLN A 133 -10.69 7.14 16.02
N ASN A 134 -10.38 7.86 14.94
CA ASN A 134 -10.30 9.32 14.90
C ASN A 134 -9.43 9.91 16.02
N SER A 135 -8.26 9.32 16.29
CA SER A 135 -7.40 9.71 17.43
C SER A 135 -6.96 11.18 17.38
N ALA A 136 -6.97 11.80 16.20
CA ALA A 136 -6.66 13.22 16.01
C ALA A 136 -7.89 14.15 16.14
N ASN A 137 -9.06 13.63 16.52
CA ASN A 137 -10.33 14.36 16.68
C ASN A 137 -10.68 15.24 15.45
N LEU A 138 -10.49 14.69 14.26
CA LEU A 138 -10.79 15.39 13.00
C LEU A 138 -12.29 15.44 12.78
N ASN A 139 -12.76 16.49 12.08
CA ASN A 139 -14.11 16.45 11.52
C ASN A 139 -14.23 15.31 10.49
N LEU A 140 -15.45 14.83 10.27
CA LEU A 140 -15.71 13.63 9.46
C LEU A 140 -15.17 13.75 8.02
N LYS A 141 -15.30 14.92 7.39
CA LYS A 141 -14.74 15.18 6.06
C LYS A 141 -13.22 15.03 6.04
N ARG A 142 -12.52 15.59 7.01
CA ARG A 142 -11.06 15.51 7.10
C ARG A 142 -10.60 14.10 7.47
N LYS A 143 -11.31 13.42 8.38
CA LYS A 143 -11.09 12.00 8.71
C LYS A 143 -11.20 11.12 7.47
N ALA A 144 -12.27 11.27 6.68
CA ALA A 144 -12.49 10.51 5.44
C ALA A 144 -11.39 10.78 4.39
N PHE A 145 -10.97 12.04 4.24
CA PHE A 145 -9.85 12.41 3.37
C PHE A 145 -8.55 11.71 3.81
N THR A 146 -8.21 11.79 5.10
CA THR A 146 -7.01 11.15 5.64
C THR A 146 -7.09 9.63 5.50
N MET A 147 -8.22 8.99 5.84
CA MET A 147 -8.40 7.54 5.67
C MET A 147 -8.20 7.13 4.21
N SER A 148 -8.76 7.88 3.26
CA SER A 148 -8.57 7.61 1.82
C SER A 148 -7.09 7.68 1.42
N ALA A 149 -6.35 8.68 1.91
CA ALA A 149 -4.92 8.81 1.65
C ALA A 149 -4.11 7.64 2.25
N GLU A 150 -4.40 7.24 3.50
CA GLU A 150 -3.75 6.09 4.15
C GLU A 150 -3.96 4.81 3.35
N LEU A 151 -5.19 4.56 2.91
CA LEU A 151 -5.55 3.38 2.13
C LEU A 151 -4.89 3.35 0.74
N PHE A 152 -4.79 4.51 0.08
CA PHE A 152 -4.08 4.63 -1.20
C PHE A 152 -2.57 4.46 -1.04
N LEU A 153 -1.97 4.96 0.04
CA LEU A 153 -0.54 4.75 0.31
C LEU A 153 -0.25 3.27 0.61
N MET A 154 -1.15 2.60 1.33
CA MET A 154 -1.11 1.16 1.54
C MET A 154 -1.17 0.39 0.22
N GLN A 155 -2.12 0.70 -0.66
CA GLN A 155 -2.23 0.07 -1.99
C GLN A 155 -0.97 0.30 -2.83
N HIS A 156 -0.44 1.52 -2.83
CA HIS A 156 0.80 1.86 -3.51
C HIS A 156 1.96 0.99 -3.00
N SER A 157 2.11 0.87 -1.68
CA SER A 157 3.14 0.06 -1.02
C SER A 157 3.04 -1.42 -1.41
N CYS A 158 1.84 -2.00 -1.41
CA CYS A 158 1.58 -3.36 -1.85
C CYS A 158 1.97 -3.57 -3.32
N HIS A 159 1.66 -2.61 -4.20
CA HIS A 159 2.06 -2.68 -5.60
C HIS A 159 3.57 -2.50 -5.80
N TRP A 160 4.23 -1.67 -4.98
CA TRP A 160 5.67 -1.50 -5.01
C TRP A 160 6.36 -2.80 -4.60
N PHE A 161 5.96 -3.38 -3.46
CA PHE A 161 6.46 -4.67 -2.99
C PHE A 161 6.34 -5.75 -4.07
N CYS A 162 5.16 -5.89 -4.67
CA CYS A 162 4.93 -6.89 -5.71
C CYS A 162 5.71 -6.63 -7.01
N LYS A 163 5.94 -5.36 -7.37
CA LYS A 163 6.53 -4.97 -8.66
C LYS A 163 7.73 -4.03 -8.46
N SER A 164 7.50 -2.72 -8.63
CA SER A 164 8.50 -1.67 -8.45
C SER A 164 7.82 -0.33 -8.11
N LYS A 165 8.62 0.62 -7.60
CA LYS A 165 8.16 1.98 -7.30
C LYS A 165 7.52 2.64 -8.52
N THR A 166 8.17 2.53 -9.67
CA THR A 166 7.68 3.15 -10.92
C THR A 166 6.33 2.58 -11.31
N THR A 167 6.13 1.26 -11.26
CA THR A 167 4.83 0.66 -11.59
C THR A 167 3.74 1.05 -10.59
N ALA A 168 4.06 1.08 -9.28
CA ALA A 168 3.12 1.51 -8.26
C ALA A 168 2.70 2.98 -8.43
N SER A 169 3.67 3.88 -8.65
CA SER A 169 3.42 5.30 -8.88
C SER A 169 2.67 5.57 -10.17
N ALA A 170 3.00 4.86 -11.27
CA ALA A 170 2.28 4.98 -12.53
C ALA A 170 0.82 4.54 -12.38
N ARG A 171 0.56 3.43 -11.67
CA ARG A 171 -0.80 2.98 -11.37
C ARG A 171 -1.57 4.00 -10.51
N MET A 172 -0.92 4.58 -9.50
CA MET A 172 -1.52 5.59 -8.64
C MET A 172 -1.93 6.83 -9.44
N MET A 173 -1.04 7.30 -10.33
CA MET A 173 -1.35 8.41 -11.23
C MET A 173 -2.49 8.06 -12.19
N ALA A 174 -2.43 6.89 -12.83
CA ALA A 174 -3.42 6.49 -13.82
C ALA A 174 -4.83 6.29 -13.25
N ARG A 175 -4.95 5.79 -12.00
CA ARG A 175 -6.25 5.50 -11.38
C ARG A 175 -6.81 6.64 -10.54
N ASN A 176 -5.95 7.38 -9.86
CA ASN A 176 -6.35 8.33 -8.82
C ASN A 176 -5.82 9.75 -9.08
N GLN A 177 -5.17 9.99 -10.22
CA GLN A 177 -4.62 11.30 -10.62
C GLN A 177 -3.76 11.97 -9.54
N THR A 178 -3.07 11.15 -8.74
CA THR A 178 -2.30 11.61 -7.58
C THR A 178 -0.87 11.08 -7.69
N SER A 179 0.10 11.99 -7.60
CA SER A 179 1.51 11.59 -7.54
C SER A 179 1.86 10.99 -6.17
N HIS A 180 2.94 10.19 -6.13
CA HIS A 180 3.41 9.62 -4.86
C HIS A 180 3.77 10.71 -3.82
N ALA A 181 4.33 11.84 -4.25
CA ALA A 181 4.66 12.95 -3.36
C ALA A 181 3.41 13.62 -2.78
N GLN A 182 2.39 13.86 -3.61
CA GLN A 182 1.10 14.39 -3.14
C GLN A 182 0.40 13.42 -2.19
N LEU A 183 0.47 12.12 -2.48
CA LEU A 183 -0.09 11.08 -1.62
C LEU A 183 0.57 11.08 -0.23
N LEU A 184 1.90 11.11 -0.18
CA LEU A 184 2.65 11.23 1.08
C LEU A 184 2.37 12.54 1.83
N ALA A 185 2.08 13.62 1.13
CA ALA A 185 1.68 14.88 1.75
C ALA A 185 0.24 14.84 2.32
N SER A 186 -0.57 13.87 1.89
CA SER A 186 -2.00 13.77 2.23
C SER A 186 -2.31 12.82 3.40
N VAL A 187 -1.39 11.93 3.75
CA VAL A 187 -1.49 11.03 4.92
C VAL A 187 -1.26 11.79 6.23
N SER A 188 -1.49 11.13 7.37
CA SER A 188 -1.19 11.74 8.66
C SER A 188 0.31 12.04 8.80
N PRO A 189 0.71 13.08 9.58
CA PRO A 189 2.13 13.37 9.81
C PRO A 189 2.89 12.17 10.37
N GLY A 190 2.29 11.46 11.34
CA GLY A 190 2.91 10.27 11.94
C GLY A 190 3.13 9.14 10.93
N THR A 191 2.20 8.92 10.01
CA THR A 191 2.38 7.96 8.90
C THR A 191 3.52 8.39 8.00
N ARG A 192 3.53 9.65 7.55
CA ARG A 192 4.53 10.15 6.62
C ARG A 192 5.93 9.99 7.19
N ASP A 193 6.12 10.37 8.45
CA ASP A 193 7.44 10.35 9.07
C ASP A 193 7.93 8.90 9.25
N ALA A 194 7.08 8.01 9.76
CA ALA A 194 7.40 6.59 9.90
C ALA A 194 7.64 5.89 8.54
N TYR A 195 6.86 6.23 7.52
CA TYR A 195 7.02 5.73 6.16
C TYR A 195 8.34 6.18 5.56
N CYS A 196 8.66 7.48 5.65
CA CYS A 196 9.89 8.04 5.11
C CYS A 196 11.12 7.49 5.80
N GLN A 197 11.09 7.27 7.11
CA GLN A 197 12.19 6.64 7.85
C GLN A 197 12.56 5.28 7.24
N LEU A 198 11.57 4.43 6.96
CA LEU A 198 11.78 3.12 6.32
C LEU A 198 12.30 3.20 4.88
N MET A 199 12.24 4.37 4.23
CA MET A 199 12.73 4.57 2.86
C MET A 199 14.13 5.18 2.84
N VAL A 200 14.54 5.86 3.90
CA VAL A 200 15.86 6.47 4.05
C VAL A 200 16.86 5.46 4.62
N ASP A 201 16.45 4.70 5.64
CA ASP A 201 17.22 3.58 6.22
C ASP A 201 17.45 2.47 5.19
#